data_AF-A0A7W3IHE8-F1
#
_entry.id   AF-A0A7W3IHE8-F1
#
_cell.length_a   1.000
_cell.length_b   1.000
_cell.length_c   1.000
_cell.angle_alpha   90.00
_cell.angle_beta   90.00
_cell.angle_gamma   90.00
#
_symmetry.space_group_name_H-M   'P 1'
#
loop_
_entity.id
_entity.type
_entity.pdbx_description
1 polymer ?
#
loop_
_entity_poly.entity_id
_entity_poly.type
_entity_poly.pdbx_seq_one_letter_code
_entity_poly.pdbx_strand_id
1 'polypeptide(L)'
;MRFHSAALILLLAGCSHQPELAKLPQAVYITVEKLVPLDDRLTQPCVTTRATSRTVEAVVTAYNANLLALQDCNSRMGEIRALGRERSQP
;
A
#
# COMPACT_ATOMS: atom_id res chain seq x y z
N MET A 1 -41.71 -33.92 52.34
CA MET A 1 -40.61 -33.85 51.36
C MET A 1 -41.13 -33.46 49.98
N ARG A 2 -41.42 -32.18 49.69
CA ARG A 2 -41.86 -31.72 48.34
C ARG A 2 -41.57 -30.24 48.07
N PHE A 3 -40.30 -29.80 48.19
CA PHE A 3 -39.92 -28.43 47.79
C PHE A 3 -38.58 -28.37 47.06
N HIS A 4 -38.11 -29.48 46.49
CA HIS A 4 -36.78 -29.55 45.86
C HIS A 4 -36.84 -29.53 44.33
N SER A 5 -38.03 -29.67 43.74
CA SER A 5 -38.21 -29.69 42.28
C SER A 5 -38.30 -28.28 41.67
N ALA A 6 -38.72 -27.27 42.44
CA ALA A 6 -38.88 -25.90 41.94
C ALA A 6 -37.55 -25.12 41.88
N ALA A 7 -36.61 -25.42 42.79
CA ALA A 7 -35.30 -24.77 42.83
C ALA A 7 -34.41 -25.16 41.62
N LEU A 8 -34.59 -26.37 41.09
CA LEU A 8 -33.78 -26.86 39.97
C LEU A 8 -34.13 -26.18 38.63
N ILE A 9 -35.37 -25.71 38.48
CA ILE A 9 -35.86 -25.09 37.23
C ILE A 9 -35.41 -23.62 37.12
N LEU A 10 -35.29 -22.92 38.25
CA LEU A 10 -34.80 -21.54 38.29
C LEU A 10 -33.30 -21.40 38.01
N LEU A 11 -32.50 -22.44 38.26
CA LEU A 11 -31.06 -22.47 37.95
C LEU A 11 -30.76 -22.65 36.45
N LEU A 12 -31.72 -23.15 35.66
CA LEU A 12 -31.58 -23.33 34.21
C LEU A 12 -32.05 -22.10 33.39
N ALA A 13 -32.69 -21.13 34.04
CA ALA A 13 -33.09 -19.87 33.43
C ALA A 13 -32.00 -18.78 33.49
N GLY A 14 -30.79 -19.13 33.95
CA GLY A 14 -29.64 -18.24 33.98
C GLY A 14 -28.95 -18.17 32.61
N CYS A 15 -28.93 -16.98 32.03
CA CYS A 15 -28.08 -16.56 30.91
C CYS A 15 -28.54 -16.96 29.49
N SER A 16 -29.74 -16.53 29.10
CA SER A 16 -30.08 -16.31 27.69
C SER A 16 -29.54 -14.96 27.19
N HIS A 17 -28.22 -14.71 27.28
CA HIS A 17 -27.61 -13.58 26.57
C HIS A 17 -27.00 -14.13 25.28
N GLN A 18 -27.76 -13.99 24.20
CA GLN A 18 -27.28 -14.30 22.86
C GLN A 18 -26.20 -13.26 22.53
N PRO A 19 -24.94 -13.67 22.26
CA PRO A 19 -23.88 -12.72 21.95
C PRO A 19 -24.23 -11.99 20.65
N GLU A 20 -24.30 -10.67 20.71
CA GLU A 20 -24.56 -9.86 19.52
C GLU A 20 -23.36 -10.02 18.58
N LEU A 21 -23.59 -10.61 17.41
CA LEU A 21 -22.55 -10.80 16.41
C LEU A 21 -22.04 -9.44 15.96
N ALA A 22 -20.72 -9.24 16.03
CA ALA A 22 -20.09 -8.00 15.61
C ALA A 22 -20.46 -7.69 14.15
N LYS A 23 -21.09 -6.53 13.93
CA LYS A 23 -21.39 -6.05 12.56
C LYS A 23 -20.07 -5.76 11.86
N LEU A 24 -19.71 -6.63 10.93
CA LEU A 24 -18.55 -6.42 10.07
C LEU A 24 -18.78 -5.18 9.19
N PRO A 25 -17.80 -4.28 9.07
CA PRO A 25 -17.92 -3.13 8.20
C PRO A 25 -18.10 -3.58 6.75
N GLN A 26 -19.00 -2.92 6.03
CA GLN A 26 -19.21 -3.17 4.61
C GLN A 26 -18.12 -2.43 3.82
N ALA A 27 -17.49 -3.11 2.87
CA ALA A 27 -16.56 -2.47 1.95
C ALA A 27 -17.32 -1.50 1.04
N VAL A 28 -16.94 -0.23 1.07
CA VAL A 28 -17.52 0.82 0.22
C VAL A 28 -16.55 1.10 -0.93
N TYR A 29 -17.01 0.92 -2.15
CA TYR A 29 -16.25 1.25 -3.36
C TYR A 29 -16.75 2.59 -3.91
N ILE A 30 -15.83 3.52 -4.14
CA ILE A 30 -16.14 4.87 -4.66
C ILE A 30 -15.54 4.98 -6.06
N THR A 31 -16.32 5.51 -7.00
CA THR A 31 -15.84 5.81 -8.36
C THR A 31 -14.96 7.06 -8.34
N VAL A 32 -13.78 6.97 -8.94
CA VAL A 32 -12.86 8.12 -9.06
C VAL A 32 -13.44 9.14 -10.04
N GLU A 33 -13.72 10.35 -9.56
CA GLU A 33 -14.40 11.40 -10.35
C GLU A 33 -13.52 12.04 -11.43
N LYS A 34 -12.20 12.12 -11.21
CA LYS A 34 -11.27 12.78 -12.13
C LYS A 34 -9.92 12.09 -12.17
N LEU A 35 -9.48 11.76 -13.38
CA LEU A 35 -8.12 11.30 -13.66
C LEU A 35 -7.25 12.52 -13.99
N VAL A 36 -6.18 12.72 -13.24
CA VAL A 36 -5.20 13.80 -13.50
C VAL A 36 -4.05 13.21 -14.32
N PRO A 37 -3.76 13.75 -15.52
CA PRO A 37 -2.63 13.28 -16.30
C PRO A 37 -1.32 13.60 -15.56
N LEU A 38 -0.40 12.64 -15.58
CA LEU A 38 0.90 12.82 -14.96
C LEU A 38 1.79 13.67 -15.86
N ASP A 39 2.33 14.76 -15.31
CA ASP A 39 3.29 15.62 -16.01
C ASP A 39 4.62 14.88 -16.21
N ASP A 40 5.12 14.83 -17.45
CA ASP A 40 6.37 14.17 -17.81
C ASP A 40 7.59 14.71 -17.04
N ARG A 41 7.53 15.97 -16.58
CA ARG A 41 8.58 16.57 -15.74
C ARG A 41 8.78 15.84 -14.42
N LEU A 42 7.73 15.20 -13.91
CA LEU A 42 7.76 14.49 -12.62
C LEU A 42 8.35 13.07 -12.74
N THR A 43 8.51 12.56 -13.96
CA THR A 43 9.07 11.22 -14.21
C THR A 43 10.44 11.27 -14.86
N GLN A 44 11.08 12.43 -14.92
CA GLN A 44 12.37 12.61 -15.57
C GLN A 44 13.42 11.61 -15.06
N PRO A 45 14.40 11.22 -15.92
CA PRO A 45 15.49 10.34 -15.51
C PRO A 45 16.19 10.86 -14.26
N CYS A 46 16.61 9.93 -13.42
CA CYS A 46 17.18 10.25 -12.12
C CYS A 46 18.57 10.89 -12.27
N VAL A 47 18.86 11.87 -11.40
CA VAL A 47 20.11 12.63 -11.46
C VAL A 47 21.29 11.74 -11.09
N THR A 48 22.33 11.74 -11.93
CA THR A 48 23.55 10.98 -11.71
C THR A 48 24.57 11.80 -10.91
N THR A 49 25.18 11.22 -9.86
CA THR A 49 26.34 11.85 -9.22
C THR A 49 27.54 11.79 -10.16
N ARG A 50 28.08 12.95 -10.57
CA ARG A 50 29.29 13.00 -11.41
C ARG A 50 30.56 12.80 -10.58
N ALA A 51 31.59 12.27 -11.23
CA ALA A 51 32.94 12.24 -10.68
C ALA A 51 33.45 13.67 -10.41
N THR A 52 34.06 13.86 -9.25
CA THR A 52 34.62 15.15 -8.82
C THR A 52 35.91 15.52 -9.56
N SER A 53 36.62 14.54 -10.12
CA SER A 53 37.82 14.73 -10.92
C SER A 53 37.84 13.81 -12.14
N ARG A 54 38.73 14.10 -13.09
CA ARG A 54 38.94 13.30 -14.32
C ARG A 54 39.96 12.16 -14.11
N THR A 55 39.99 11.54 -12.93
CA THR A 55 40.81 10.34 -12.69
C THR A 55 39.96 9.08 -12.84
N VAL A 56 40.61 7.96 -13.18
CA VAL A 56 39.92 6.68 -13.37
C VAL A 56 39.23 6.26 -12.07
N GLU A 57 39.92 6.41 -10.94
CA GLU A 57 39.41 6.07 -9.61
C GLU A 57 38.15 6.88 -9.28
N ALA A 58 38.16 8.19 -9.52
CA ALA A 58 37.02 9.05 -9.24
C ALA A 58 35.80 8.69 -10.11
N VAL A 59 36.02 8.30 -11.36
CA VAL A 59 34.95 7.85 -12.27
C VAL A 59 34.37 6.52 -11.80
N VAL A 60 35.21 5.54 -11.45
CA VAL A 60 34.76 4.23 -10.99
C VAL A 60 34.02 4.34 -9.66
N THR A 61 34.53 5.13 -8.71
CA THR A 61 33.86 5.37 -7.42
C THR A 61 32.50 6.02 -7.62
N ALA A 62 32.42 7.07 -8.46
CA ALA A 62 31.15 7.71 -8.76
C ALA A 62 30.17 6.74 -9.45
N TYR A 63 30.64 5.95 -10.41
CA TYR A 63 29.81 4.97 -11.11
C TYR A 63 29.25 3.90 -10.16
N ASN A 64 30.11 3.30 -9.33
CA ASN A 64 29.71 2.28 -8.35
C ASN A 64 28.74 2.83 -7.30
N ALA A 65 28.92 4.09 -6.87
CA ALA A 65 28.01 4.74 -5.93
C ALA A 65 26.61 4.94 -6.50
N ASN A 66 26.46 5.06 -7.82
CA ASN A 66 25.19 5.34 -8.47
C ASN A 66 24.47 4.10 -9.04
N LEU A 67 25.18 2.98 -9.25
CA LEU A 67 24.73 1.91 -10.16
C LEU A 67 23.35 1.34 -9.81
N LEU A 68 23.17 0.89 -8.58
CA LEU A 68 21.92 0.28 -8.12
C LEU A 68 20.81 1.33 -7.96
N ALA A 69 21.15 2.50 -7.41
CA ALA A 69 20.19 3.56 -7.13
C ALA A 69 19.62 4.19 -8.41
N LEU A 70 20.46 4.42 -9.43
CA LEU A 70 20.01 4.93 -10.71
C LEU A 70 19.15 3.92 -11.47
N GLN A 71 19.53 2.64 -11.43
CA GLN A 71 18.78 1.61 -12.13
C GLN A 71 17.37 1.45 -11.53
N ASP A 72 17.28 1.33 -10.20
CA ASP A 72 15.99 1.25 -9.50
C ASP A 72 15.12 2.49 -9.77
N CYS A 73 15.69 3.67 -9.57
CA CYS A 73 14.97 4.92 -9.75
C CYS A 73 14.47 5.10 -11.19
N ASN A 74 15.32 4.84 -12.19
CA ASN A 74 14.92 4.94 -13.60
C ASN A 74 13.87 3.89 -13.97
N SER A 75 13.95 2.66 -13.43
CA SER A 75 12.92 1.63 -13.65
C SER A 75 11.56 2.12 -13.16
N ARG A 76 11.50 2.57 -11.89
CA ARG A 76 10.28 3.04 -11.25
C ARG A 76 9.68 4.26 -11.97
N MET A 77 10.50 5.23 -12.37
CA MET A 77 10.02 6.39 -13.13
C MET A 77 9.52 6.00 -14.53
N GLY A 78 10.17 5.01 -15.16
CA GLY A 78 9.72 4.44 -16.44
C GLY A 78 8.35 3.76 -16.33
N GLU A 79 8.16 2.94 -15.30
CA GLU A 79 6.90 2.26 -14.99
C GLU A 79 5.77 3.26 -14.73
N ILE A 80 6.01 4.27 -13.89
CA ILE A 80 5.04 5.32 -13.60
C ILE A 80 4.63 6.06 -14.88
N ARG A 81 5.57 6.36 -15.77
CA ARG A 81 5.27 6.99 -17.07
C ARG A 81 4.46 6.07 -17.97
N ALA A 82 4.74 4.77 -17.98
CA ALA A 82 3.96 3.79 -18.74
C ALA A 82 2.51 3.73 -18.26
N LEU A 83 2.30 3.62 -16.94
CA LEU A 83 0.96 3.63 -16.33
C LEU A 83 0.19 4.93 -16.64
N GLY A 84 0.89 6.07 -16.64
CA GLY A 84 0.31 7.35 -17.03
C GLY A 84 -0.22 7.35 -18.46
N ARG A 85 0.55 6.79 -19.41
CA ARG A 85 0.13 6.70 -20.82
C ARG A 85 -1.02 5.73 -21.04
N GLU A 86 -0.97 4.55 -20.44
CA GLU A 86 -2.01 3.52 -20.59
C GLU A 86 -3.38 3.98 -20.05
N ARG A 87 -3.41 4.71 -18.93
CA ARG A 87 -4.67 5.26 -18.38
C ARG A 87 -5.18 6.52 -19.10
N SER A 88 -4.37 7.13 -19.96
CA SER A 88 -4.72 8.33 -20.72
C SER A 88 -5.32 8.03 -22.10
N GLN A 89 -5.25 6.77 -22.55
CA GLN A 89 -5.80 6.33 -23.83
C GLN A 89 -7.30 5.96 -23.62
N PRO A 90 -8.24 6.58 -24.35
CA PRO A 90 -9.68 6.31 -24.22
C PRO A 90 -10.08 4.92 -24.72
#